data_AF-A0A368BN47-F1
#
_entry.id   AF-A0A368BN47-F1
#
_cell.length_a   1.000
_cell.length_b   1.000
_cell.length_c   1.000
_cell.angle_alpha   90.00
_cell.angle_beta   90.00
_cell.angle_gamma   90.00
#
_symmetry.space_group_name_H-M   'P 1'
#
loop_
_entity.id
_entity.type
_entity.pdbx_description
1 polymer ?
#
loop_
_entity_poly.entity_id
_entity_poly.type
_entity_poly.pdbx_seq_one_letter_code
_entity_poly.pdbx_strand_id
1 'polypeptide(L)'
;MSKLTKEITHLNKMLDSVGSDLGIDDFNPTEFSIFFDIIQEIEEKGKCSMLKAVEVSGKSRSTVYKTIRKLVHKNLLLIESSTEDKRSFLLKPQI
;
A
#
# COMPACT_ATOMS: atom_id res chain seq x y z
N MET A 1 1.97 -19.51 26.93
CA MET A 1 2.06 -18.42 25.93
C MET A 1 2.85 -17.28 26.53
N SER A 2 4.05 -16.97 26.00
CA SER A 2 4.86 -15.83 26.43
C SER A 2 4.15 -14.51 26.13
N LYS A 3 4.50 -13.43 26.84
CA LYS A 3 4.00 -12.08 26.55
C LYS A 3 4.15 -11.72 25.06
N LEU A 4 5.32 -12.02 24.49
CA LEU A 4 5.62 -11.83 23.07
C LEU A 4 4.67 -12.60 22.14
N THR A 5 4.37 -13.88 22.41
CA THR A 5 3.43 -14.64 21.56
C THR A 5 2.01 -14.07 21.58
N LYS A 6 1.59 -13.46 22.71
CA LYS A 6 0.30 -12.76 22.79
C LYS A 6 0.30 -11.46 22.00
N GLU A 7 1.37 -10.68 22.08
CA GLU A 7 1.53 -9.44 21.31
C GLU A 7 1.53 -9.71 19.80
N ILE A 8 2.26 -10.72 19.32
CA ILE A 8 2.25 -11.13 17.91
C ILE A 8 0.84 -11.52 17.46
N THR A 9 0.14 -12.32 18.27
CA THR A 9 -1.23 -12.74 17.96
C THR A 9 -2.19 -11.54 17.90
N HIS A 10 -2.02 -10.56 18.80
CA HIS A 10 -2.82 -9.35 18.81
C HIS A 10 -2.58 -8.49 17.57
N LEU A 11 -1.31 -8.29 17.18
CA LEU A 11 -0.95 -7.54 15.97
C LEU A 11 -1.51 -8.19 14.71
N ASN A 12 -1.44 -9.52 14.59
CA ASN A 12 -2.05 -10.23 13.46
C ASN A 12 -3.56 -10.00 13.39
N LYS A 13 -4.27 -10.07 14.51
CA LYS A 13 -5.71 -9.78 14.53
C LYS A 13 -6.04 -8.34 14.15
N MET A 14 -5.20 -7.38 14.55
CA MET A 14 -5.37 -5.99 14.14
C MET A 14 -5.16 -5.83 12.62
N LEU A 15 -4.15 -6.49 12.05
CA LEU A 15 -3.91 -6.49 10.61
C LEU A 15 -5.08 -7.12 9.84
N ASP A 16 -5.61 -8.25 10.33
CA ASP A 16 -6.78 -8.90 9.72
C ASP A 16 -8.00 -7.96 9.75
N SER A 17 -8.27 -7.31 10.89
CA SER A 17 -9.37 -6.34 11.02
C SER A 17 -9.23 -5.18 10.05
N VAL A 18 -8.02 -4.60 9.94
CA VAL A 18 -7.74 -3.51 8.99
C VAL A 18 -7.94 -3.99 7.56
N GLY A 19 -7.52 -5.21 7.24
CA GLY A 19 -7.74 -5.83 5.93
C GLY A 19 -9.22 -5.89 5.57
N SER A 20 -10.06 -6.32 6.51
CA SER A 20 -11.51 -6.41 6.32
C SER A 20 -12.18 -5.05 6.23
N ASP A 21 -11.80 -4.09 7.07
CA ASP A 21 -12.35 -2.73 7.06
C ASP A 21 -12.03 -1.99 5.75
N LEU A 22 -10.84 -2.24 5.19
CA LEU A 22 -10.42 -1.73 3.88
C LEU A 22 -10.96 -2.55 2.70
N GLY A 23 -11.60 -3.70 2.95
CA GLY A 23 -12.08 -4.61 1.91
C GLY A 23 -10.97 -5.20 1.04
N ILE A 24 -9.80 -5.47 1.62
CA ILE A 24 -8.61 -6.05 0.94
C ILE A 24 -8.30 -7.47 1.39
N ASP A 25 -9.28 -8.20 1.93
CA ASP A 25 -9.10 -9.60 2.37
C ASP A 25 -8.66 -10.54 1.24
N ASP A 26 -8.91 -10.16 -0.01
CA ASP A 26 -8.48 -10.89 -1.21
C ASP A 26 -7.05 -10.55 -1.66
N PHE A 27 -6.31 -9.74 -0.90
CA PHE A 27 -4.93 -9.41 -1.20
C PHE A 27 -4.00 -10.56 -0.79
N ASN A 28 -3.03 -10.86 -1.64
CA ASN A 28 -1.94 -11.74 -1.26
C ASN A 28 -0.87 -10.97 -0.46
N PRO A 29 0.06 -11.66 0.24
CA PRO A 29 1.07 -10.99 1.06
C PRO A 29 1.95 -9.97 0.31
N THR A 30 2.19 -10.18 -1.00
CA THR A 30 2.94 -9.22 -1.81
C THR A 30 2.12 -7.96 -2.09
N GLU A 31 0.83 -8.10 -2.36
CA GLU A 31 -0.08 -6.96 -2.56
C GLU A 31 -0.22 -6.13 -1.28
N PHE A 32 -0.35 -6.79 -0.13
CA PHE A 32 -0.33 -6.14 1.18
C PHE A 32 0.96 -5.36 1.43
N SER A 33 2.12 -6.01 1.21
CA SER A 33 3.43 -5.36 1.37
C SER A 33 3.51 -4.09 0.53
N ILE A 34 3.20 -4.18 -0.78
CA ILE A 34 3.24 -3.01 -1.68
C ILE A 34 2.31 -1.90 -1.20
N PHE A 35 1.11 -2.24 -0.74
CA PHE A 35 0.18 -1.24 -0.22
C PHE A 35 0.74 -0.53 1.01
N PHE A 36 1.25 -1.28 1.99
CA PHE A 36 1.85 -0.70 3.19
C PHE A 36 3.11 0.12 2.89
N ASP A 37 3.97 -0.34 1.98
CA ASP A 37 5.17 0.41 1.56
C ASP A 37 4.79 1.76 0.92
N ILE A 38 3.70 1.80 0.13
CA ILE A 38 3.16 3.04 -0.46
C ILE A 38 2.64 3.97 0.64
N ILE A 39 1.82 3.47 1.57
CA ILE A 39 1.26 4.28 2.66
C ILE A 39 2.38 4.82 3.56
N GLN A 40 3.37 4.00 3.90
CA GLN A 40 4.51 4.42 4.70
C GLN A 40 5.31 5.54 4.02
N GLU A 41 5.61 5.42 2.72
CA GLU A 41 6.32 6.49 1.99
C GLU A 41 5.50 7.79 1.96
N ILE A 42 4.17 7.70 1.84
CA ILE A 42 3.29 8.87 1.87
C ILE A 42 3.29 9.54 3.24
N GLU A 43 3.18 8.77 4.33
CA GLU A 43 3.22 9.29 5.70
C GLU A 43 4.59 9.92 6.03
N GLU A 44 5.69 9.29 5.60
CA GLU A 44 7.05 9.75 5.93
C GLU A 44 7.52 10.92 5.05
N LYS A 45 7.13 10.96 3.77
CA LYS A 45 7.65 11.93 2.77
C LYS A 45 6.58 12.87 2.21
N GLY A 46 5.32 12.68 2.58
CA GLY A 46 4.17 13.45 2.11
C GLY A 46 3.70 13.14 0.69
N LYS A 47 4.40 12.26 -0.04
CA LYS A 47 4.06 11.88 -1.42
C LYS A 47 4.72 10.57 -1.82
N CYS A 48 4.05 9.82 -2.70
CA CYS A 48 4.64 8.67 -3.37
C CYS A 48 4.28 8.70 -4.85
N SER A 49 5.27 8.56 -5.74
CA SER A 49 5.03 8.41 -7.17
C SER A 49 4.96 6.94 -7.57
N MET A 50 4.41 6.63 -8.75
CA MET A 50 4.44 5.27 -9.32
C MET A 50 5.85 4.68 -9.37
N LEU A 51 6.87 5.49 -9.71
CA LEU A 51 8.26 5.05 -9.74
C LEU A 51 8.82 4.86 -8.32
N LYS A 52 8.45 5.73 -7.39
CA LYS A 52 8.87 5.62 -5.99
C LYS A 52 8.28 4.38 -5.33
N ALA A 53 7.01 4.05 -5.61
CA ALA A 53 6.37 2.81 -5.17
C ALA A 53 7.15 1.56 -5.64
N VAL A 54 7.71 1.59 -6.85
CA VAL A 54 8.57 0.49 -7.36
C VAL A 54 9.89 0.40 -6.60
N GLU A 55 10.50 1.56 -6.30
CA GLU A 55 11.74 1.63 -5.54
C GLU A 55 11.56 1.12 -4.11
N VAL A 56 10.57 1.63 -3.36
CA VAL A 56 10.39 1.31 -1.94
C VAL A 56 9.88 -0.12 -1.72
N SER A 57 9.06 -0.66 -2.62
CA SER A 57 8.55 -2.04 -2.48
C SER A 57 9.57 -3.12 -2.84
N GLY A 58 10.65 -2.76 -3.56
CA GLY A 58 11.63 -3.72 -4.07
C GLY A 58 11.04 -4.79 -5.00
N LYS A 59 9.84 -4.57 -5.56
CA LYS A 59 9.16 -5.49 -6.48
C LYS A 59 9.30 -5.03 -7.93
N SER A 60 9.00 -5.94 -8.87
CA SER A 60 9.02 -5.59 -10.29
C SER A 60 7.95 -4.55 -10.62
N ARG A 61 8.23 -3.69 -11.61
CA ARG A 61 7.27 -2.68 -12.11
C ARG A 61 5.91 -3.28 -12.45
N SER A 62 5.90 -4.44 -13.10
CA SER A 62 4.66 -5.10 -13.51
C SER A 62 3.81 -5.57 -12.32
N THR A 63 4.45 -6.08 -11.26
CA THR A 63 3.76 -6.46 -10.01
C THR A 63 3.19 -5.22 -9.33
N VAL A 64 4.02 -4.20 -9.11
CA VAL A 64 3.60 -2.96 -8.43
C VAL A 64 2.46 -2.28 -9.16
N TYR A 65 2.56 -2.15 -10.49
CA TYR A 65 1.51 -1.47 -11.27
C TYR A 65 0.21 -2.28 -11.34
N LYS A 66 0.27 -3.62 -11.29
CA LYS A 66 -0.93 -4.46 -11.14
C LYS A 66 -1.58 -4.24 -9.78
N THR A 67 -0.81 -4.23 -8.69
CA THR A 67 -1.32 -3.97 -7.34
C THR A 67 -1.92 -2.58 -7.22
N ILE A 68 -1.25 -1.54 -7.73
CA ILE A 68 -1.79 -0.17 -7.73
C ILE A 68 -3.12 -0.10 -8.48
N ARG A 69 -3.24 -0.74 -9.65
CA ARG A 69 -4.54 -0.81 -10.36
C ARG A 69 -5.62 -1.50 -9.54
N LYS A 70 -5.28 -2.56 -8.80
CA LYS A 70 -6.22 -3.25 -7.89
C LYS A 70 -6.66 -2.33 -6.75
N LEU A 71 -5.73 -1.57 -6.16
CA LEU A 71 -6.00 -0.57 -5.12
C LEU A 71 -6.90 0.57 -5.63
N VAL A 72 -6.65 1.07 -6.86
CA VAL A 72 -7.51 2.06 -7.51
C VAL A 72 -8.91 1.50 -7.77
N HIS A 73 -9.01 0.26 -8.24
CA HIS A 73 -10.31 -0.39 -8.46
C HIS A 73 -11.13 -0.55 -7.17
N LYS A 74 -10.46 -0.71 -6.03
CA LYS A 74 -11.08 -0.75 -4.70
C LYS A 74 -11.28 0.63 -4.06
N ASN A 75 -11.03 1.72 -4.78
CA ASN A 75 -11.10 3.11 -4.28
C ASN A 75 -10.21 3.37 -3.05
N LEU A 76 -9.06 2.69 -2.94
CA LEU A 76 -8.10 2.91 -1.87
C LEU A 76 -6.99 3.90 -2.26
N LEU A 77 -6.73 4.00 -3.56
CA LEU A 77 -5.78 4.94 -4.15
C LEU A 77 -6.39 5.66 -5.36
N LEU A 78 -5.95 6.89 -5.60
CA LEU A 78 -6.08 7.58 -6.87
C LEU A 78 -4.70 7.80 -7.49
N ILE A 79 -4.67 7.87 -8.82
CA ILE A 79 -3.50 8.25 -9.60
C ILE A 79 -3.74 9.67 -10.14
N GLU A 80 -2.93 10.62 -9.69
CA GLU A 80 -2.98 12.02 -10.14
C GLU A 80 -1.71 12.35 -10.93
N SER A 81 -1.82 13.12 -12.02
CA SER A 81 -0.62 13.65 -12.70
C SER A 81 0.02 14.73 -11.84
N SER A 82 1.34 14.68 -11.67
CA SER A 82 2.05 15.74 -10.95
C SER A 82 1.96 17.06 -11.71
N THR A 83 1.74 18.14 -10.95
CA THR A 83 1.73 19.52 -11.47
C THR A 83 3.13 20.02 -11.80
N GLU A 84 4.15 19.49 -11.14
CA GLU A 84 5.57 19.85 -11.32
C GLU A 84 6.20 19.09 -12.49
N ASP A 85 5.86 17.80 -12.63
CA ASP A 85 6.30 16.95 -13.74
C ASP A 85 5.12 16.17 -14.30
N LYS A 86 4.63 16.59 -15.46
CA LYS A 86 3.48 15.95 -16.14
C LYS A 86 3.74 14.50 -16.57
N ARG A 87 5.00 14.02 -16.51
CA ARG A 87 5.37 12.62 -16.78
C ARG A 87 5.37 11.76 -15.52
N SER A 88 5.25 12.38 -14.35
CA SER A 88 5.17 11.69 -13.06
C SER A 88 3.72 11.56 -12.60
N PHE A 89 3.41 10.40 -12.04
CA PHE A 89 2.10 10.06 -11.51
C PHE A 89 2.22 9.84 -10.01
N LEU A 90 1.47 10.63 -9.24
CA LEU A 90 1.40 10.56 -7.79
C LEU A 90 0.27 9.62 -7.35
N LEU A 91 0.53 8.89 -6.28
CA LEU A 91 -0.42 8.02 -5.61
C LEU A 91 -1.01 8.78 -4.42
N LYS A 92 -2.33 8.81 -4.34
CA LYS A 92 -3.07 9.51 -3.29
C LYS A 92 -4.02 8.56 -2.56
N PRO A 93 -3.90 8.38 -1.24
CA PRO A 93 -4.83 7.58 -0.46
C PRO A 93 -6.24 8.15 -0.51
N GLN A 94 -7.24 7.28 -0.44
CA GLN A 94 -8.67 7.62 -0.39
C GLN A 94 -9.34 7.13 0.90
N ILE A 95 -8.52 6.81 1.89
CA ILE A 95 -8.88 6.25 3.19
C ILE A 95 -8.65 7.27 4.29
#